data_AF-A0A7X1NW36-F1
#
_entry.id   AF-A0A7X1NW36-F1
#
_cell.length_a   1.000
_cell.length_b   1.000
_cell.length_c   1.000
_cell.angle_alpha   90.00
_cell.angle_beta   90.00
_cell.angle_gamma   90.00
#
_symmetry.space_group_name_H-M   'P 1'
#
loop_
_entity.id
_entity.type
_entity.pdbx_description
1 polymer ?
#
loop_
_entity_poly.entity_id
_entity_poly.type
_entity_poly.pdbx_seq_one_letter_code
_entity_poly.pdbx_strand_id
1 'polypeptide(L)'
;MVEIKFRSEQDGREFEMTHPRAARVLEDVRTWAEGNGFAHVTFWRDAADEERLWVQLGDDRLNYWIPVSTFTEGRHETVEMQLDYARGAQRRSAAGYERFDK
;
A
#
# COMPACT_ATOMS: atom_id res chain seq x y z
N MET A 1 2.32 -17.24 2.47
CA MET A 1 1.95 -16.53 1.22
C MET A 1 1.29 -15.25 1.63
N VAL A 2 1.85 -14.11 1.21
CA VAL A 2 1.30 -12.79 1.56
C VAL A 2 0.13 -12.43 0.67
N GLU A 3 -0.94 -11.95 1.29
CA GLU A 3 -2.11 -11.42 0.58
C GLU A 3 -1.88 -9.95 0.20
N ILE A 4 -2.04 -9.63 -1.09
CA ILE A 4 -2.05 -8.25 -1.57
C ILE A 4 -3.47 -7.91 -2.01
N LYS A 5 -4.06 -6.89 -1.41
CA LYS A 5 -5.45 -6.49 -1.64
C LYS A 5 -5.51 -5.05 -2.12
N PHE A 6 -6.41 -4.77 -3.05
CA PHE A 6 -6.80 -3.40 -3.37
C PHE A 6 -8.26 -3.21 -3.01
N ARG A 7 -8.57 -2.13 -2.30
CA ARG A 7 -9.92 -1.82 -1.82
C ARG A 7 -10.29 -0.39 -2.12
N SER A 8 -11.57 -0.13 -2.35
CA SER A 8 -12.09 1.24 -2.45
C SER A 8 -12.46 1.76 -1.06
N GLU A 9 -12.11 2.99 -0.72
CA GLU A 9 -12.60 3.62 0.50
C GLU A 9 -14.10 3.93 0.46
N GLN A 10 -14.67 4.15 -0.73
CA GLN A 10 -16.06 4.55 -0.87
C GLN A 10 -17.04 3.47 -0.40
N ASP A 11 -16.71 2.19 -0.66
CA ASP A 11 -17.60 1.06 -0.41
C ASP A 11 -16.92 -0.15 0.22
N GLY A 12 -15.60 -0.09 0.47
CA GLY A 12 -14.80 -1.18 1.02
C GLY A 12 -14.61 -2.37 0.08
N ARG A 13 -15.08 -2.28 -1.18
CA ARG A 13 -15.02 -3.40 -2.11
C ARG A 13 -13.61 -3.62 -2.62
N GLU A 14 -13.27 -4.90 -2.77
CA GLU A 14 -12.03 -5.30 -3.40
C GLU A 14 -12.11 -5.10 -4.91
N PHE A 15 -11.01 -4.62 -5.48
CA PHE A 15 -10.82 -4.53 -6.92
C PHE A 15 -9.46 -5.12 -7.29
N GLU A 16 -9.26 -5.43 -8.57
CA GLU A 16 -7.97 -5.90 -9.06
C GLU A 16 -7.21 -4.76 -9.73
N MET A 17 -5.90 -4.69 -9.47
CA MET A 17 -5.03 -3.77 -10.20
C MET A 17 -4.74 -4.34 -11.60
N THR A 18 -5.65 -4.09 -12.53
CA THR A 18 -5.57 -4.58 -13.91
C THR A 18 -4.69 -3.68 -14.76
N HIS A 19 -3.37 -3.86 -14.68
CA HIS A 19 -2.42 -3.24 -15.60
C HIS A 19 -1.28 -4.22 -15.96
N PRO A 20 -0.87 -4.36 -17.24
CA PRO A 20 0.16 -5.34 -17.64
C PRO A 20 1.48 -5.19 -16.89
N ARG A 21 1.86 -3.95 -16.55
CA ARG A 21 3.10 -3.67 -15.80
C ARG A 21 2.95 -3.83 -14.29
N ALA A 22 1.72 -3.84 -13.77
CA ALA A 22 1.49 -3.97 -12.34
C ALA A 22 1.85 -5.37 -11.83
N ALA A 23 1.68 -6.42 -12.65
CA ALA A 23 1.99 -7.80 -12.25
C ALA A 23 3.39 -7.96 -11.64
N ARG A 24 4.41 -7.34 -12.25
CA ARG A 24 5.78 -7.36 -11.72
C ARG A 24 5.90 -6.58 -10.41
N VAL A 25 5.30 -5.40 -10.34
CA VAL A 25 5.29 -4.57 -9.13
C VAL A 25 4.59 -5.29 -7.97
N LEU A 26 3.53 -6.05 -8.24
CA LEU A 26 2.84 -6.87 -7.25
C LEU A 26 3.71 -8.01 -6.73
N GLU A 27 4.56 -8.59 -7.57
CA GLU A 27 5.54 -9.59 -7.14
C GLU A 27 6.62 -8.97 -6.24
N ASP A 28 7.08 -7.76 -6.56
CA ASP A 28 8.02 -7.00 -5.73
C ASP A 28 7.40 -6.66 -4.37
N VAL A 29 6.14 -6.21 -4.34
CA VAL A 29 5.38 -5.95 -3.11
C VAL A 29 5.26 -7.23 -2.26
N ARG A 30 4.97 -8.37 -2.90
CA ARG A 30 4.85 -9.66 -2.20
C ARG A 30 6.18 -10.03 -1.55
N THR A 31 7.27 -9.98 -2.33
CA THR A 31 8.62 -10.31 -1.88
C THR A 31 9.05 -9.40 -0.73
N TRP A 32 8.81 -8.10 -0.87
CA TRP A 32 9.09 -7.13 0.18
C TRP A 32 8.30 -7.45 1.45
N ALA A 33 7.00 -7.73 1.34
CA ALA A 33 6.16 -8.01 2.48
C ALA A 33 6.54 -9.32 3.19
N GLU A 34 6.91 -10.36 2.43
CA GLU A 34 7.45 -11.63 2.95
C GLU A 34 8.75 -11.41 3.73
N GLY A 35 9.70 -10.67 3.14
CA GLY A 35 10.97 -10.33 3.79
C GLY A 35 10.83 -9.45 5.03
N ASN A 36 9.70 -8.75 5.17
CA ASN A 36 9.40 -7.87 6.30
C ASN A 36 8.39 -8.45 7.31
N GLY A 37 7.90 -9.68 7.08
CA GLY A 37 7.03 -10.39 8.02
C GLY A 37 5.57 -9.93 8.03
N PHE A 38 5.09 -9.28 6.97
CA PHE A 38 3.68 -8.88 6.87
C PHE A 38 2.85 -10.02 6.27
N ALA A 39 1.74 -10.38 6.91
CA ALA A 39 0.82 -11.39 6.38
C ALA A 39 -0.03 -10.85 5.21
N HIS A 40 -0.35 -9.55 5.23
CA HIS A 40 -1.10 -8.89 4.18
C HIS A 40 -0.70 -7.43 4.01
N VAL A 41 -0.84 -6.93 2.79
CA VAL A 41 -0.71 -5.51 2.42
C VAL A 41 -1.97 -5.09 1.69
N THR A 42 -2.62 -4.03 2.14
CA THR A 42 -3.83 -3.50 1.50
C THR A 42 -3.62 -2.09 1.00
N PHE A 43 -3.97 -1.84 -0.26
CA PHE A 43 -3.95 -0.53 -0.89
C PHE A 43 -5.38 -0.02 -1.03
N TRP A 44 -5.70 1.08 -0.35
CA TRP A 44 -7.03 1.67 -0.34
C TRP A 44 -7.09 2.85 -1.30
N ARG A 45 -7.87 2.73 -2.38
CA ARG A 45 -8.14 3.85 -3.28
C ARG A 45 -8.94 4.91 -2.56
N ASP A 46 -8.37 6.11 -2.55
CA ASP A 46 -8.97 7.29 -1.93
C ASP A 46 -10.30 7.63 -2.61
N ALA A 47 -11.29 8.02 -1.79
CA ALA A 47 -12.63 8.31 -2.28
C ALA A 47 -12.72 9.62 -3.09
N ALA A 48 -11.83 10.58 -2.82
CA ALA A 48 -11.77 11.88 -3.46
C ALA A 48 -10.73 11.94 -4.59
N ASP A 49 -9.71 11.08 -4.55
CA ASP A 49 -8.63 11.02 -5.54
C ASP A 49 -8.27 9.57 -5.95
N GLU A 50 -8.78 9.12 -7.09
CA GLU A 50 -8.54 7.75 -7.57
C GLU A 50 -7.06 7.44 -7.88
N GLU A 51 -6.21 8.46 -8.04
CA GLU A 51 -4.77 8.29 -8.26
C GLU A 51 -4.02 8.01 -6.95
N ARG A 52 -4.68 8.12 -5.79
CA ARG A 52 -4.09 7.92 -4.47
C ARG A 52 -4.48 6.56 -3.87
N LEU A 53 -3.48 5.83 -3.40
CA LEU A 53 -3.66 4.56 -2.68
C LEU A 53 -3.09 4.66 -1.26
N TRP A 54 -3.94 4.73 -0.24
CA TRP A 54 -3.52 4.63 1.15
C TRP A 54 -2.99 3.24 1.46
N VAL A 55 -1.92 3.17 2.25
CA VAL A 55 -1.23 1.91 2.56
C VAL A 55 -1.70 1.39 3.91
N GLN A 56 -2.00 0.11 3.96
CA GLN A 56 -2.20 -0.66 5.18
C GLN A 56 -1.20 -1.83 5.20
N LEU A 57 -0.46 -1.95 6.30
CA LEU A 57 0.55 -2.99 6.52
C LEU A 57 0.10 -3.88 7.68
N GLY A 58 -0.30 -5.13 7.39
CA GLY A 58 -1.03 -5.93 8.38
C GLY A 58 -2.28 -5.18 8.84
N ASP A 59 -2.51 -5.13 10.15
CA ASP A 59 -3.71 -4.49 10.72
C ASP A 59 -3.62 -2.95 10.79
N ASP A 60 -2.45 -2.37 10.51
CA ASP A 60 -2.22 -0.93 10.65
C ASP A 60 -2.51 -0.19 9.36
N ARG A 61 -3.60 0.60 9.36
CA ARG A 61 -3.90 1.54 8.29
C ARG A 61 -3.14 2.86 8.50
N LEU A 62 -2.29 3.21 7.55
CA LEU A 62 -1.34 4.32 7.68
C LEU A 62 -1.89 5.61 7.09
N ASN A 63 -1.50 6.75 7.68
CA ASN A 63 -1.60 8.06 7.02
C ASN A 63 -0.43 8.23 6.02
N TYR A 64 -0.31 7.26 5.12
CA TYR A 64 0.70 7.23 4.06
C TYR A 64 0.03 6.69 2.81
N TRP A 65 0.31 7.33 1.68
CA TRP A 65 -0.25 6.96 0.40
C TRP A 65 0.81 6.88 -0.67
N ILE A 66 0.54 6.08 -1.69
CA ILE A 66 1.36 5.94 -2.89
C ILE A 66 0.50 6.23 -4.12
N PRO A 67 1.05 6.82 -5.18
CA PRO A 67 0.29 7.05 -6.39
C PRO A 67 0.07 5.74 -7.16
N VAL A 68 -1.09 5.60 -7.80
CA VAL A 68 -1.42 4.47 -8.70
C VAL A 68 -0.36 4.30 -9.80
N SER A 69 0.23 5.41 -10.26
CA SER A 69 1.33 5.40 -11.23
C SER A 69 2.52 4.55 -10.83
N THR A 70 2.76 4.34 -9.53
CA THR A 70 3.80 3.42 -9.03
C THR A 70 3.63 2.01 -9.61
N PHE A 71 2.38 1.56 -9.72
CA PHE A 71 2.03 0.24 -10.25
C PHE A 71 1.92 0.22 -11.77
N THR A 72 1.40 1.29 -12.38
CA THR A 72 1.17 1.33 -13.83
C THR A 72 2.45 1.64 -14.62
N GLU A 73 3.38 2.41 -14.05
CA GLU A 73 4.67 2.69 -14.70
C GLU A 73 5.65 1.52 -14.61
N GLY A 74 5.50 0.63 -13.62
CA GLY A 74 6.33 -0.56 -13.47
C GLY A 74 7.70 -0.32 -12.82
N ARG A 75 7.85 0.74 -12.02
CA ARG A 75 9.13 1.11 -11.41
C ARG A 75 9.35 0.36 -10.08
N HIS A 76 9.98 -0.81 -10.15
CA HIS A 76 10.25 -1.67 -8.99
C HIS A 76 11.00 -0.95 -7.85
N GLU A 77 12.07 -0.21 -8.16
CA GLU A 77 12.84 0.53 -7.12
C GLU A 77 11.97 1.58 -6.41
N THR A 78 10.98 2.12 -7.13
CA THR A 78 10.04 3.09 -6.56
C THR A 78 9.08 2.42 -5.59
N VAL A 79 8.55 1.23 -5.88
CA VAL A 79 7.57 0.58 -4.99
C VAL A 79 8.20 0.13 -3.67
N GLU A 80 9.38 -0.50 -3.70
CA GLU A 80 10.05 -0.97 -2.47
C GLU A 80 10.42 0.20 -1.57
N MET A 81 10.97 1.26 -2.15
CA MET A 81 11.31 2.49 -1.41
C MET A 81 10.06 3.10 -0.75
N GLN A 82 8.93 3.16 -1.47
CA GLN A 82 7.67 3.68 -0.93
C GLN A 82 7.13 2.81 0.22
N LEU A 83 7.26 1.48 0.11
CA LEU A 83 6.87 0.56 1.18
C LEU A 83 7.80 0.67 2.40
N ASP A 84 9.09 0.92 2.20
CA ASP A 84 10.01 1.20 3.30
C ASP A 84 9.66 2.50 4.04
N TYR A 85 9.28 3.55 3.31
CA TYR A 85 8.74 4.76 3.92
C TYR A 85 7.44 4.50 4.70
N ALA A 86 6.53 3.69 4.13
CA ALA A 86 5.29 3.28 4.80
C ALA A 86 5.57 2.50 6.10
N ARG A 87 6.48 1.53 6.08
CA ARG A 87 6.95 0.78 7.27
C ARG A 87 7.56 1.71 8.30
N GLY A 88 8.34 2.70 7.86
CA GLY A 88 8.85 3.77 8.72
C GLY A 88 7.72 4.57 9.38
N ALA A 89 6.66 4.89 8.64
CA ALA A 89 5.47 5.57 9.17
C ALA A 89 4.69 4.70 10.17
N GLN A 90 4.53 3.41 9.89
CA GLN A 90 3.91 2.45 10.81
C GLN A 90 4.61 2.43 12.16
N ARG A 91 5.95 2.33 12.17
CA ARG A 91 6.75 2.37 13.41
C ARG A 91 6.56 3.67 14.20
N ARG A 92 6.40 4.81 13.51
CA ARG A 92 6.14 6.10 14.17
C ARG A 92 4.71 6.20 14.70
N SER A 93 3.74 5.64 13.99
CA SER A 93 2.33 5.59 14.42
C SER A 93 2.17 4.70 15.65
N ALA A 94 2.77 3.50 15.64
CA ALA A 94 2.76 2.57 16.77
C ALA A 94 3.49 3.10 18.01
N ALA A 95 4.40 4.07 17.84
CA ALA A 95 5.07 4.77 18.93
C ALA A 95 4.23 5.89 19.58
N GLY A 96 2.96 6.06 19.18
CA GLY A 96 2.01 6.98 19.83
C GLY A 96 1.89 8.37 19.21
N TYR A 97 2.37 8.58 17.97
CA TYR A 97 2.04 9.77 17.18
C TYR A 97 0.72 9.56 16.42
N GLU A 98 -0.35 9.20 17.13
CA GLU A 98 -1.67 9.05 16.51
C GLU A 98 -2.29 10.41 16.17
N ARG A 99 -2.59 10.55 14.87
CA ARG A 99 -3.67 11.34 14.26
C ARG A 99 -3.83 12.80 14.71
N PHE A 100 -3.39 13.71 13.84
CA PHE A 100 -4.21 14.90 13.58
C PHE A 100 -5.37 14.47 12.67
N ASP A 101 -6.48 14.10 13.30
CA ASP A 101 -7.79 14.14 12.67
C ASP A 101 -8.18 15.63 12.53
N LYS A 102 -8.57 16.06 11.33
CA LYS A 102 -9.28 17.33 11.13
C LYS A 102 -10.22 17.25 9.95
#